data_AF-A0A1J5I533-F1
#
_entry.id   AF-A0A1J5I533-F1
#
_cell.length_a   1.000
_cell.length_b   1.000
_cell.length_c   1.000
_cell.angle_alpha   90.00
_cell.angle_beta   90.00
_cell.angle_gamma   90.00
#
_symmetry.space_group_name_H-M   'P 1'
#
loop_
_entity.id
_entity.type
_entity.pdbx_description
1 polymer ?
#
loop_
_entity_poly.entity_id
_entity_poly.type
_entity_poly.pdbx_seq_one_letter_code
_entity_poly.pdbx_strand_id
1 'polypeptide(L)'
;MIGSVSTPAGSVPRVSSELQWRDHWGAVKARWGVGRMDYSIDPGLYALGNPDRESPVLVSANYKMSFDALRSALPGRDLWIMALDTKGINVWCAAGKGTFGTEELAGRIESSGLKEVVSHRSLILPQLGAPGVAAHTVKKLSGFGVRYGPIMAADLPAYIDAGFKAASKMRLKTFPLRERAVLIPVELVETIKPTLIIAPVLFLLGGIGGPAGFWANVLHEGSFAVLAFLSAIVGGAVIHPLLLPYLPGRAFSAKGLALGAVVAVMMLSLQGYDLSMWAGRLGILAWLLIIPAVTAYLAMNFTGASTYTSPSGVNKEMRWALPTEIGMGLSGLIIWVASRLIA
;
A
#
# COMPACT_ATOMS: atom_id res chain seq x y z
N MET A 1 -21.84 14.75 -2.34
CA MET A 1 -22.71 15.42 -1.36
C MET A 1 -24.13 15.38 -1.88
N ILE A 2 -25.13 15.28 -1.00
CA ILE A 2 -26.56 15.18 -1.37
C ILE A 2 -27.42 16.32 -0.78
N GLY A 3 -26.81 17.26 -0.08
CA GLY A 3 -27.49 18.40 0.56
C GLY A 3 -26.70 18.89 1.77
N SER A 4 -27.38 19.54 2.70
CA SER A 4 -26.85 19.93 4.01
C SER A 4 -27.87 19.72 5.13
N VAL A 5 -27.37 19.70 6.37
CA VAL A 5 -28.16 19.66 7.61
C VAL A 5 -27.84 20.93 8.40
N SER A 6 -28.88 21.65 8.81
CA SER A 6 -28.71 22.86 9.64
C SER A 6 -28.40 22.45 11.08
N THR A 7 -27.34 23.00 11.65
CA THR A 7 -26.94 22.78 13.05
C THR A 7 -26.75 24.12 13.75
N PRO A 8 -26.71 24.17 15.10
CA PRO A 8 -26.37 25.39 15.83
C PRO A 8 -25.02 26.00 15.44
N ALA A 9 -24.07 25.16 15.01
CA ALA A 9 -22.73 25.58 14.56
C ALA A 9 -22.68 25.95 13.06
N GLY A 10 -23.82 25.95 12.36
CA GLY A 10 -23.93 26.26 10.94
C GLY A 10 -24.37 25.07 10.07
N SER A 11 -24.33 25.26 8.75
CA SER A 11 -24.75 24.26 7.77
C SER A 11 -23.66 23.20 7.58
N VAL A 12 -23.99 21.93 7.88
CA VAL A 12 -23.09 20.79 7.73
C VAL A 12 -23.42 20.01 6.45
N PRO A 13 -22.44 19.71 5.58
CA PRO A 13 -22.69 18.95 4.36
C PRO A 13 -23.23 17.54 4.62
N ARG A 14 -24.25 17.12 3.86
CA ARG A 14 -24.85 15.78 3.94
C ARG A 14 -24.25 14.86 2.87
N VAL A 15 -23.88 13.65 3.28
CA VAL A 15 -23.34 12.59 2.42
C VAL A 15 -24.27 11.38 2.37
N SER A 16 -24.22 10.65 1.25
CA SER A 16 -24.95 9.38 1.09
C SER A 16 -24.07 8.22 1.55
N SER A 17 -24.67 7.13 2.02
CA SER A 17 -23.99 5.85 2.21
C SER A 17 -23.73 5.15 0.87
N GLU A 18 -24.53 5.44 -0.15
CA GLU A 18 -24.38 4.81 -1.46
C GLU A 18 -23.19 5.41 -2.22
N LEU A 19 -22.33 4.53 -2.72
CA LEU A 19 -21.21 4.92 -3.58
C LEU A 19 -21.71 5.02 -5.01
N GLN A 20 -21.39 6.13 -5.68
CA GLN A 20 -21.68 6.30 -7.10
C GLN A 20 -20.58 5.67 -7.94
N TRP A 21 -20.85 5.43 -9.23
CA TRP A 21 -19.84 4.94 -10.18
C TRP A 21 -18.56 5.79 -10.17
N ARG A 22 -18.67 7.11 -10.01
CA ARG A 22 -17.52 8.02 -9.90
C ARG A 22 -16.63 7.72 -8.70
N ASP A 23 -17.20 7.29 -7.57
CA ASP A 23 -16.46 6.92 -6.37
C ASP A 23 -15.66 5.63 -6.61
N HIS A 24 -16.28 4.63 -7.23
CA HIS A 24 -15.62 3.37 -7.60
C HIS A 24 -14.50 3.61 -8.60
N TRP A 25 -14.76 4.40 -9.64
CA TRP A 25 -13.76 4.72 -10.66
C TRP A 25 -12.59 5.55 -10.11
N GLY A 26 -12.88 6.50 -9.21
CA GLY A 26 -11.86 7.26 -8.49
C GLY A 26 -10.97 6.35 -7.63
N ALA A 27 -11.58 5.39 -6.92
CA ALA A 27 -10.83 4.41 -6.13
C ALA A 27 -9.94 3.51 -7.00
N VAL A 28 -10.43 3.09 -8.17
CA VAL A 28 -9.61 2.35 -9.15
C VAL A 28 -8.45 3.22 -9.61
N LYS A 29 -8.70 4.45 -10.09
CA LYS A 29 -7.65 5.38 -10.54
C LYS A 29 -6.54 5.57 -9.51
N ALA A 30 -6.89 5.84 -8.25
CA ALA A 30 -5.92 6.04 -7.19
C ALA A 30 -5.12 4.77 -6.83
N ARG A 31 -5.67 3.57 -7.07
CA ARG A 31 -4.92 2.30 -6.99
C ARG A 31 -3.93 2.12 -8.15
N TRP A 32 -4.23 2.70 -9.30
CA TRP A 32 -3.33 2.78 -10.47
C TRP A 32 -2.46 4.04 -10.46
N GLY A 33 -2.31 4.71 -9.32
CA GLY A 33 -1.47 5.90 -9.16
C GLY A 33 -2.01 7.18 -9.79
N VAL A 34 -3.14 7.14 -10.50
CA VAL A 34 -3.74 8.30 -11.18
C VAL A 34 -4.45 9.19 -10.17
N GLY A 35 -3.90 10.40 -9.95
CA GLY A 35 -4.48 11.38 -9.00
C GLY A 35 -4.47 10.90 -7.55
N ARG A 36 -3.62 9.91 -7.21
CA ARG A 36 -3.58 9.28 -5.88
C ARG A 36 -3.25 10.27 -4.76
N MET A 37 -2.30 11.18 -5.01
CA MET A 37 -1.81 12.14 -4.01
C MET A 37 -2.87 13.19 -3.64
N ASP A 38 -3.82 13.44 -4.54
CA ASP A 38 -4.87 14.43 -4.39
C ASP A 38 -6.26 13.79 -4.18
N TYR A 39 -6.30 12.48 -3.90
CA TYR A 39 -7.56 11.74 -3.73
C TYR A 39 -8.15 11.91 -2.33
N SER A 40 -8.56 13.14 -2.01
CA SER A 40 -9.08 13.56 -0.72
C SER A 40 -10.44 14.23 -0.80
N ILE A 41 -11.04 14.46 0.36
CA ILE A 41 -12.18 15.36 0.58
C ILE A 41 -11.75 16.51 1.49
N ASP A 42 -12.58 17.54 1.58
CA ASP A 42 -12.35 18.64 2.52
C ASP A 42 -12.44 18.13 3.97
N PRO A 43 -11.46 18.44 4.83
CA PRO A 43 -11.56 18.13 6.25
C PRO A 43 -12.72 18.88 6.91
N GLY A 44 -13.47 18.22 7.79
CA GLY A 44 -14.63 18.82 8.40
C GLY A 44 -15.63 17.83 8.97
N LEU A 45 -16.76 18.37 9.42
CA LEU A 45 -17.90 17.60 9.88
C LEU A 45 -18.86 17.32 8.71
N TYR A 46 -19.41 16.13 8.68
CA TYR A 46 -20.35 15.66 7.66
C TYR A 46 -21.52 14.94 8.33
N ALA A 47 -22.71 15.08 7.77
CA ALA A 47 -23.90 14.34 8.18
C ALA A 47 -24.10 13.12 7.28
N LEU A 48 -24.23 11.92 7.86
CA LEU A 48 -24.79 10.74 7.18
C LEU A 48 -26.22 10.56 7.66
N GLY A 49 -27.18 10.46 6.74
CA GLY A 49 -28.60 10.43 7.10
C GLY A 49 -29.09 11.80 7.59
N ASN A 50 -29.95 11.82 8.60
CA ASN A 50 -30.48 13.00 9.30
C ASN A 50 -30.09 12.96 10.80
N PRO A 51 -28.80 13.12 11.14
CA PRO A 51 -28.34 13.03 12.51
C PRO A 51 -28.90 14.15 13.39
N ASP A 52 -29.17 13.79 14.64
CA ASP A 52 -29.58 14.68 15.72
C ASP A 52 -28.45 14.90 16.74
N ARG A 53 -28.79 15.46 17.91
CA ARG A 53 -27.82 15.79 18.96
C ARG A 53 -27.32 14.58 19.75
N GLU A 54 -28.03 13.45 19.70
CA GLU A 54 -27.67 12.19 20.38
C GLU A 54 -26.96 11.22 19.42
N SER A 55 -26.99 11.51 18.13
CA SER A 55 -26.40 10.69 17.07
C SER A 55 -24.88 10.54 17.23
N PRO A 56 -24.31 9.34 17.03
CA PRO A 56 -22.91 9.08 17.28
C PRO A 56 -21.99 9.85 16.33
N VAL A 57 -20.79 10.20 16.82
CA VAL A 57 -19.75 10.88 16.04
C VAL A 57 -18.62 9.90 15.73
N LEU A 58 -18.43 9.59 14.45
CA LEU A 58 -17.36 8.73 13.96
C LEU A 58 -16.26 9.58 13.31
N VAL A 59 -15.01 9.23 13.56
CA VAL A 59 -13.85 9.97 13.03
C VAL A 59 -13.18 9.17 11.91
N SER A 60 -12.77 9.84 10.84
CA SER A 60 -12.02 9.24 9.74
C SER A 60 -10.95 10.19 9.19
N ALA A 61 -10.13 9.68 8.29
CA ALA A 61 -9.18 10.45 7.51
C ALA A 61 -9.87 11.13 6.32
N ASN A 62 -9.40 12.31 5.89
CA ASN A 62 -9.88 12.96 4.67
C ASN A 62 -9.42 12.28 3.36
N TYR A 63 -8.65 11.20 3.43
CA TYR A 63 -8.44 10.34 2.26
C TYR A 63 -9.76 9.75 1.79
N LYS A 64 -10.12 9.99 0.52
CA LYS A 64 -11.46 9.72 0.02
C LYS A 64 -11.87 8.24 0.12
N MET A 65 -10.95 7.29 -0.07
CA MET A 65 -11.27 5.87 0.15
C MET A 65 -11.56 5.52 1.61
N SER A 66 -10.88 6.17 2.58
CA SER A 66 -11.15 5.96 4.01
C SER A 66 -12.53 6.49 4.37
N PHE A 67 -12.87 7.67 3.85
CA PHE A 67 -14.18 8.29 4.04
C PHE A 67 -15.30 7.47 3.38
N ASP A 68 -15.10 7.04 2.14
CA ASP A 68 -16.05 6.21 1.40
C ASP A 68 -16.27 4.85 2.06
N ALA A 69 -15.21 4.21 2.57
CA ALA A 69 -15.32 2.96 3.32
C ALA A 69 -16.14 3.13 4.61
N LEU A 70 -16.02 4.27 5.28
CA LEU A 70 -16.79 4.56 6.49
C LEU A 70 -18.28 4.77 6.17
N ARG A 71 -18.61 5.69 5.25
CA ARG A 71 -20.01 6.02 4.95
C ARG A 71 -20.77 4.86 4.32
N SER A 72 -20.11 4.06 3.47
CA SER A 72 -20.76 2.92 2.80
C SER A 72 -21.01 1.72 3.69
N ALA A 73 -20.35 1.65 4.85
CA ALA A 73 -20.59 0.60 5.82
C ALA A 73 -21.83 0.83 6.70
N LEU A 74 -22.45 2.01 6.63
CA LEU A 74 -23.50 2.43 7.56
C LEU A 74 -24.79 2.90 6.83
N PRO A 75 -25.33 2.12 5.87
CA PRO A 75 -26.59 2.49 5.22
C PRO A 75 -27.74 2.55 6.23
N GLY A 76 -28.63 3.53 6.05
CA GLY A 76 -29.83 3.69 6.89
C GLY A 76 -29.56 4.16 8.32
N ARG A 77 -28.34 4.63 8.64
CA ARG A 77 -28.01 5.19 9.95
C ARG A 77 -27.82 6.69 9.90
N ASP A 78 -28.25 7.34 10.98
CA ASP A 78 -28.07 8.76 11.22
C ASP A 78 -26.87 8.97 12.14
N LEU A 79 -25.82 9.61 11.62
CA LEU A 79 -24.58 9.83 12.37
C LEU A 79 -23.76 11.01 11.82
N TRP A 80 -22.87 11.51 12.66
CA TRP A 80 -21.89 12.53 12.30
C TRP A 80 -20.56 11.86 11.91
N ILE A 81 -19.94 12.32 10.83
CA ILE A 81 -18.61 11.90 10.40
C ILE A 81 -17.67 13.11 10.46
N MET A 82 -16.62 13.01 11.28
CA MET A 82 -15.54 13.99 11.34
C MET A 82 -14.35 13.50 10.52
N ALA A 83 -14.09 14.15 9.38
CA ALA A 83 -12.91 13.89 8.56
C ALA A 83 -11.75 14.80 9.01
N LEU A 84 -10.68 14.20 9.51
CA LEU A 84 -9.45 14.90 9.91
C LEU A 84 -8.58 15.24 8.70
N ASP A 85 -7.83 16.34 8.78
CA ASP A 85 -6.88 16.71 7.74
C ASP A 85 -5.62 15.84 7.77
N THR A 86 -5.74 14.70 7.10
CA THR A 86 -4.65 13.73 6.95
C THR A 86 -3.83 13.95 5.68
N LYS A 87 -3.99 15.09 4.98
CA LYS A 87 -3.33 15.37 3.70
C LYS A 87 -3.55 14.28 2.64
N GLY A 88 -4.78 13.71 2.61
CA GLY A 88 -5.11 12.64 1.67
C GLY A 88 -4.44 11.30 1.98
N ILE A 89 -3.99 11.07 3.23
CA ILE A 89 -3.38 9.81 3.66
C ILE A 89 -4.41 8.99 4.46
N ASN A 90 -4.44 7.66 4.27
CA ASN A 90 -5.36 6.80 5.02
C ASN A 90 -5.12 6.86 6.54
N VAL A 91 -6.10 6.41 7.33
CA VAL A 91 -6.07 6.45 8.80
C VAL A 91 -4.78 5.88 9.39
N TRP A 92 -4.37 4.68 8.98
CA TRP A 92 -3.26 3.97 9.63
C TRP A 92 -1.91 4.63 9.33
N CYS A 93 -1.67 4.95 8.07
CA CYS A 93 -0.45 5.64 7.66
C CYS A 93 -0.39 7.07 8.24
N ALA A 94 -1.53 7.77 8.28
CA ALA A 94 -1.62 9.11 8.83
C ALA A 94 -1.41 9.13 10.35
N ALA A 95 -1.87 8.10 11.07
CA ALA A 95 -1.64 7.96 12.50
C ALA A 95 -0.16 7.72 12.81
N GLY A 96 0.51 6.86 12.02
CA GLY A 96 1.96 6.66 12.13
C GLY A 96 2.79 7.90 11.81
N LYS A 97 2.28 8.79 10.93
CA LYS A 97 2.91 10.07 10.56
C LYS A 97 2.51 11.24 11.46
N GLY A 98 1.53 11.07 12.34
CA GLY A 98 1.01 12.10 13.24
C GLY A 98 -0.04 13.06 12.65
N THR A 99 -0.40 12.95 11.36
CA THR A 99 -1.44 13.80 10.76
C THR A 99 -2.86 13.35 11.13
N PHE A 100 -3.07 12.05 11.38
CA PHE A 100 -4.22 11.58 12.15
C PHE A 100 -3.84 11.61 13.64
N GLY A 101 -3.81 12.82 14.20
CA GLY A 101 -3.16 13.11 15.48
C GLY A 101 -4.10 13.69 16.54
N THR A 102 -3.61 13.73 17.78
CA THR A 102 -4.31 14.32 18.94
C THR A 102 -4.65 15.79 18.72
N GLU A 103 -3.69 16.56 18.24
CA GLU A 103 -3.77 18.01 18.02
C GLU A 103 -4.76 18.33 16.91
N GLU A 104 -4.65 17.64 15.76
CA GLU A 104 -5.60 17.78 14.65
C GLU A 104 -7.02 17.41 15.09
N LEU A 105 -7.20 16.32 15.83
CA LEU A 105 -8.52 15.95 16.34
C LEU A 105 -9.10 17.01 17.28
N ALA A 106 -8.31 17.49 18.24
CA ALA A 106 -8.75 18.54 19.17
C ALA A 106 -9.10 19.84 18.44
N GLY A 107 -8.25 20.28 17.50
CA GLY A 107 -8.50 21.46 16.67
C GLY A 107 -9.72 21.29 15.77
N ARG A 108 -9.97 20.08 15.25
CA ARG A 108 -11.14 19.80 14.40
C ARG A 108 -12.44 19.79 15.20
N ILE A 109 -12.43 19.31 16.44
CA ILE A 109 -13.59 19.40 17.35
C ILE A 109 -13.98 20.85 17.60
N GLU A 110 -12.99 21.72 17.85
CA GLU A 110 -13.24 23.14 18.13
C GLU A 110 -13.72 23.89 16.89
N SER A 111 -12.97 23.79 15.78
CA SER A 111 -13.28 24.50 14.54
C SER A 111 -14.59 24.07 13.86
N SER A 112 -15.09 22.87 14.15
CA SER A 112 -16.39 22.39 13.65
C SER A 112 -17.57 22.73 14.57
N GLY A 113 -17.33 23.34 15.74
CA GLY A 113 -18.38 23.62 16.72
C GLY A 113 -19.06 22.36 17.26
N LEU A 114 -18.39 21.21 17.25
CA LEU A 114 -19.02 19.91 17.56
C LEU A 114 -19.71 19.89 18.95
N LYS A 115 -19.19 20.68 19.90
CA LYS A 115 -19.77 20.84 21.25
C LYS A 115 -21.22 21.34 21.24
N GLU A 116 -21.60 22.09 20.21
CA GLU A 116 -22.93 22.67 20.03
C GLU A 116 -23.84 21.74 19.24
N VAL A 117 -23.25 21.00 18.29
CA VAL A 117 -23.93 20.03 17.41
C VAL A 117 -24.46 18.83 18.21
N VAL A 118 -23.65 18.24 19.10
CA VAL A 118 -24.04 17.07 19.91
C VAL A 118 -24.12 17.37 21.40
N SER A 119 -25.06 16.73 22.10
CA SER A 119 -25.26 16.86 23.56
C SER A 119 -24.22 16.07 24.35
N HIS A 120 -23.74 14.95 23.80
CA HIS A 120 -22.77 14.07 24.43
C HIS A 120 -21.32 14.50 24.15
N ARG A 121 -20.36 13.84 24.81
CA ARG A 121 -18.92 14.10 24.67
C ARG A 121 -18.16 12.81 24.40
N SER A 122 -18.52 12.11 23.33
CA SER A 122 -17.97 10.80 22.96
C SER A 122 -17.71 10.73 21.45
N LEU A 123 -16.55 10.21 21.06
CA LEU A 123 -16.12 10.01 19.68
C LEU A 123 -15.78 8.54 19.46
N ILE A 124 -16.09 8.03 18.28
CA ILE A 124 -15.71 6.68 17.85
C ILE A 124 -14.60 6.81 16.82
N LEU A 125 -13.41 6.34 17.18
CA LEU A 125 -12.23 6.34 16.30
C LEU A 125 -11.96 4.94 15.75
N PRO A 126 -11.41 4.83 14.53
CA PRO A 126 -10.88 3.57 14.02
C PRO A 126 -9.71 3.11 14.88
N GLN A 127 -9.63 1.81 15.15
CA GLN A 127 -8.61 1.26 16.04
C GLN A 127 -7.18 1.51 15.54
N LEU A 128 -6.95 1.47 14.23
CA LEU A 128 -5.64 1.73 13.63
C LEU A 128 -5.20 3.22 13.73
N GLY A 129 -6.07 4.10 14.22
CA GLY A 129 -5.73 5.49 14.57
C GLY A 129 -5.07 5.63 15.94
N ALA A 130 -5.12 4.60 16.79
CA ALA A 130 -4.64 4.66 18.17
C ALA A 130 -3.18 5.11 18.33
N PRO A 131 -2.22 4.72 17.46
CA PRO A 131 -0.84 5.19 17.56
C PRO A 131 -0.66 6.71 17.45
N GLY A 132 -1.57 7.42 16.76
CA GLY A 132 -1.50 8.87 16.57
C GLY A 132 -2.33 9.67 17.58
N VAL A 133 -3.27 9.03 18.28
CA VAL A 133 -4.26 9.72 19.13
C VAL A 133 -4.15 9.30 20.60
N ALA A 134 -3.69 10.23 21.43
CA ALA A 134 -3.68 10.10 22.87
C ALA A 134 -5.07 10.44 23.46
N ALA A 135 -5.90 9.42 23.66
CA ALA A 135 -7.29 9.58 24.12
C ALA A 135 -7.45 10.44 25.40
N HIS A 136 -6.54 10.30 26.35
CA HIS A 136 -6.54 11.08 27.59
C HIS A 136 -6.25 12.58 27.33
N THR A 137 -5.34 12.88 26.40
CA THR A 137 -5.04 14.25 25.99
C THR A 137 -6.19 14.87 25.22
N VAL A 138 -6.84 14.12 24.31
CA VAL A 138 -8.07 14.58 23.62
C VAL A 138 -9.14 14.96 24.65
N LYS A 139 -9.37 14.11 25.67
CA LYS A 139 -10.34 14.39 26.74
C LYS A 139 -9.98 15.65 27.51
N LYS A 140 -8.71 15.87 27.84
CA LYS A 140 -8.22 17.06 28.54
C LYS A 140 -8.40 18.34 27.71
N LEU A 141 -8.09 18.29 26.42
CA LEU A 141 -8.12 19.46 25.53
C LEU A 141 -9.52 19.83 25.05
N SER A 142 -10.33 18.83 24.70
CA SER A 142 -11.63 19.05 24.02
C SER A 142 -12.84 18.75 24.90
N GLY A 143 -12.66 18.01 26.00
CA GLY A 143 -13.75 17.44 26.79
C GLY A 143 -14.39 16.19 26.20
N PHE A 144 -14.02 15.74 24.98
CA PHE A 144 -14.55 14.53 24.36
C PHE A 144 -13.76 13.27 24.76
N GLY A 145 -14.48 12.21 25.15
CA GLY A 145 -13.91 10.89 25.33
C GLY A 145 -13.76 10.15 23.99
N VAL A 146 -12.69 9.38 23.85
CA VAL A 146 -12.42 8.57 22.65
C VAL A 146 -12.74 7.11 22.95
N ARG A 147 -13.52 6.47 22.07
CA ARG A 147 -13.76 5.04 22.02
C ARG A 147 -13.17 4.48 20.73
N TYR A 148 -12.37 3.43 20.84
CA TYR A 148 -11.85 2.75 19.65
C TYR A 148 -12.84 1.70 19.15
N GLY A 149 -13.43 1.97 17.99
CA GLY A 149 -14.28 1.07 17.23
C GLY A 149 -13.49 -0.10 16.60
N PRO A 150 -14.12 -0.87 15.71
CA PRO A 150 -13.49 -1.99 15.01
C PRO A 150 -12.35 -1.56 14.08
N ILE A 151 -11.53 -2.52 13.64
CA ILE A 151 -10.54 -2.30 12.56
C ILE A 151 -11.24 -2.07 11.21
N MET A 152 -12.25 -2.89 10.92
CA MET A 152 -12.97 -2.85 9.65
C MET A 152 -14.23 -2.01 9.77
N ALA A 153 -14.45 -1.09 8.82
CA ALA A 153 -15.68 -0.29 8.79
C ALA A 153 -16.94 -1.16 8.67
N ALA A 154 -16.85 -2.30 7.97
CA ALA A 154 -17.96 -3.25 7.81
C ALA A 154 -18.47 -3.85 9.15
N ASP A 155 -17.66 -3.81 10.21
CA ASP A 155 -18.06 -4.28 11.55
C ASP A 155 -18.78 -3.19 12.36
N LEU A 156 -18.81 -1.94 11.89
CA LEU A 156 -19.40 -0.81 12.61
C LEU A 156 -20.89 -0.98 12.92
N PRO A 157 -21.76 -1.50 12.02
CA PRO A 157 -23.15 -1.75 12.34
C PRO A 157 -23.31 -2.62 13.59
N ALA A 158 -22.68 -3.79 13.58
CA ALA A 158 -22.73 -4.73 14.70
C ALA A 158 -22.09 -4.16 15.98
N TYR A 159 -21.02 -3.36 15.85
CA TYR A 159 -20.40 -2.67 16.98
C TYR A 159 -21.34 -1.66 17.65
N ILE A 160 -22.08 -0.88 16.86
CA ILE A 160 -23.03 0.11 17.35
C ILE A 160 -24.23 -0.60 17.99
N ASP A 161 -24.77 -1.63 17.35
CA ASP A 161 -25.93 -2.40 17.85
C ASP A 161 -25.61 -3.15 19.16
N ALA A 162 -24.34 -3.54 19.36
CA ALA A 162 -23.84 -4.11 20.60
C ALA A 162 -23.57 -3.07 21.71
N GLY A 163 -24.04 -1.82 21.56
CA GLY A 163 -23.83 -0.75 22.54
C GLY A 163 -22.38 -0.30 22.62
N PHE A 164 -21.69 -0.22 21.48
CA PHE A 164 -20.29 0.21 21.35
C PHE A 164 -19.29 -0.73 22.04
N LYS A 165 -19.60 -2.03 22.10
CA LYS A 165 -18.71 -3.09 22.61
C LYS A 165 -18.13 -3.89 21.44
N ALA A 166 -16.82 -3.77 21.21
CA ALA A 166 -16.15 -4.48 20.13
C ALA A 166 -15.85 -5.93 20.52
N ALA A 167 -16.29 -6.88 19.69
CA ALA A 167 -15.92 -8.28 19.83
C ALA A 167 -14.44 -8.51 19.50
N SER A 168 -13.82 -9.56 20.05
CA SER A 168 -12.41 -9.89 19.82
C SER A 168 -12.06 -10.03 18.33
N LYS A 169 -12.98 -10.59 17.51
CA LYS A 169 -12.79 -10.72 16.05
C LYS A 169 -12.66 -9.37 15.33
N MET A 170 -13.32 -8.32 15.82
CA MET A 170 -13.27 -6.97 15.25
C MET A 170 -11.93 -6.26 15.49
N ARG A 171 -11.11 -6.85 16.37
CA ARG A 171 -9.76 -6.38 16.75
C ARG A 171 -8.65 -7.06 15.93
N LEU A 172 -8.99 -7.94 14.98
CA LEU A 172 -8.05 -8.71 14.19
C LEU A 172 -8.17 -8.39 12.69
N LYS A 173 -7.03 -8.37 11.99
CA LYS A 173 -6.95 -8.20 10.55
C LYS A 173 -6.25 -9.41 9.92
N THR A 174 -6.97 -10.17 9.10
CA THR A 174 -6.48 -11.43 8.53
C THR A 174 -5.68 -11.26 7.23
N PHE A 175 -5.82 -10.11 6.55
CA PHE A 175 -5.10 -9.77 5.32
C PHE A 175 -5.11 -10.87 4.23
N PRO A 176 -6.32 -11.29 3.78
CA PRO A 176 -6.49 -12.39 2.82
C PRO A 176 -5.94 -12.05 1.42
N LEU A 177 -5.91 -13.07 0.55
CA LEU A 177 -5.39 -12.97 -0.83
C LEU A 177 -5.96 -11.77 -1.59
N ARG A 178 -7.27 -11.54 -1.52
CA ARG A 178 -7.93 -10.42 -2.21
C ARG A 178 -7.38 -9.06 -1.79
N GLU A 179 -7.12 -8.85 -0.51
CA GLU A 179 -6.59 -7.58 -0.01
C GLU A 179 -5.14 -7.37 -0.45
N ARG A 180 -4.35 -8.44 -0.52
CA ARG A 180 -3.00 -8.42 -1.07
C ARG A 180 -2.99 -8.11 -2.56
N ALA A 181 -3.86 -8.76 -3.33
CA ALA A 181 -3.98 -8.58 -4.78
C ALA A 181 -4.38 -7.14 -5.15
N VAL A 182 -5.22 -6.51 -4.34
CA VAL A 182 -5.72 -5.14 -4.53
C VAL A 182 -4.64 -4.05 -4.41
N LEU A 183 -3.44 -4.42 -3.92
CA LEU A 183 -2.26 -3.55 -3.84
C LEU A 183 -1.33 -3.66 -5.05
N ILE A 184 -1.37 -4.78 -5.80
CA ILE A 184 -0.50 -5.04 -6.95
C ILE A 184 -0.49 -3.89 -7.99
N PRO A 185 -1.62 -3.24 -8.33
CA PRO A 185 -1.60 -2.17 -9.33
C PRO A 185 -0.69 -1.00 -8.99
N VAL A 186 -0.63 -0.57 -7.72
CA VAL A 186 0.25 0.55 -7.34
C VAL A 186 1.70 0.14 -7.36
N GLU A 187 2.02 -1.09 -6.92
CA GLU A 187 3.38 -1.65 -6.98
C GLU A 187 3.88 -1.71 -8.44
N LEU A 188 3.03 -2.13 -9.38
CA LEU A 188 3.38 -2.15 -10.80
C LEU A 188 3.59 -0.74 -11.33
N VAL A 189 2.70 0.21 -11.02
CA VAL A 189 2.83 1.60 -11.50
C VAL A 189 4.12 2.25 -11.01
N GLU A 190 4.53 1.99 -9.77
CA GLU A 190 5.80 2.48 -9.22
C GLU A 190 7.03 1.92 -9.94
N THR A 191 6.91 0.73 -10.54
CA THR A 191 7.99 0.09 -11.33
C THR A 191 8.04 0.50 -12.80
N ILE A 192 6.98 1.11 -13.36
CA ILE A 192 6.93 1.49 -14.79
C ILE A 192 8.08 2.44 -15.16
N LYS A 193 8.31 3.50 -14.38
CA LYS A 193 9.32 4.52 -14.72
C LYS A 193 10.74 3.93 -14.76
N PRO A 194 11.22 3.20 -13.73
CA PRO A 194 12.49 2.48 -13.82
C PRO A 194 12.55 1.50 -15.00
N THR A 195 11.46 0.76 -15.25
CA THR A 195 11.40 -0.23 -16.32
C THR A 195 11.57 0.38 -17.71
N LEU A 196 10.95 1.53 -17.98
CA LEU A 196 11.10 2.26 -19.25
C LEU A 196 12.53 2.72 -19.52
N ILE A 197 13.38 2.81 -18.49
CA ILE A 197 14.80 3.17 -18.62
C ILE A 197 15.67 1.92 -18.69
N ILE A 198 15.48 0.97 -17.78
CA ILE A 198 16.33 -0.22 -17.64
C ILE A 198 16.13 -1.19 -18.81
N ALA A 199 14.89 -1.42 -19.25
CA ALA A 199 14.62 -2.42 -20.30
C ALA A 199 15.29 -2.07 -21.65
N PRO A 200 15.21 -0.84 -22.18
CA PRO A 200 15.96 -0.48 -23.39
C PRO A 200 17.48 -0.59 -23.23
N VAL A 201 18.01 -0.24 -22.06
CA VAL A 201 19.45 -0.38 -21.78
C VAL A 201 19.85 -1.86 -21.82
N LEU A 202 19.13 -2.74 -21.11
CA LEU A 202 19.39 -4.19 -21.16
C LEU A 202 19.24 -4.74 -22.59
N PHE A 203 18.21 -4.31 -23.33
CA PHE A 203 17.99 -4.72 -24.71
C PHE A 203 19.20 -4.39 -25.60
N LEU A 204 19.70 -3.16 -25.53
CA LEU A 204 20.85 -2.72 -26.33
C LEU A 204 22.18 -3.34 -25.86
N LEU A 205 22.36 -3.52 -24.55
CA LEU A 205 23.54 -4.18 -23.99
C LEU A 205 23.66 -5.64 -24.47
N GLY A 206 22.53 -6.31 -24.74
CA GLY A 206 22.54 -7.65 -25.33
C GLY A 206 23.22 -7.74 -26.69
N GLY A 207 23.31 -6.61 -27.41
CA GLY A 207 24.02 -6.51 -28.69
C GLY A 207 25.54 -6.49 -28.61
N ILE A 208 26.10 -6.18 -27.44
CA ILE A 208 27.55 -6.07 -27.24
C ILE A 208 28.14 -7.48 -27.20
N GLY A 209 29.24 -7.70 -27.93
CA GLY A 209 29.92 -9.00 -28.02
C GLY A 209 29.03 -10.12 -28.56
N GLY A 210 29.43 -11.37 -28.36
CA GLY A 210 28.70 -12.56 -28.78
C GLY A 210 28.98 -13.02 -30.20
N PRO A 211 28.45 -14.21 -30.57
CA PRO A 211 28.89 -14.93 -31.77
C PRO A 211 28.31 -14.39 -33.08
N ALA A 212 27.26 -13.55 -33.02
CA ALA A 212 26.60 -12.99 -34.21
C ALA A 212 26.78 -11.46 -34.32
N GLY A 213 26.21 -10.85 -35.36
CA GLY A 213 26.20 -9.39 -35.51
C GLY A 213 25.35 -8.69 -34.44
N PHE A 214 25.64 -7.41 -34.19
CA PHE A 214 25.01 -6.59 -33.14
C PHE A 214 23.48 -6.76 -33.09
N TRP A 215 22.78 -6.56 -34.20
CA TRP A 215 21.31 -6.63 -34.22
C TRP A 215 20.75 -8.04 -33.99
N ALA A 216 21.45 -9.09 -34.43
CA ALA A 216 21.05 -10.47 -34.14
C ALA A 216 21.19 -10.76 -32.64
N ASN A 217 22.28 -10.30 -32.02
CA ASN A 217 22.50 -10.42 -30.57
C ASN A 217 21.49 -9.60 -29.76
N VAL A 218 21.17 -8.36 -30.17
CA VAL A 218 20.11 -7.55 -29.54
C VAL A 218 18.77 -8.30 -29.57
N LEU A 219 18.40 -8.88 -30.71
CA LEU A 219 17.13 -9.57 -30.86
C LEU A 219 17.05 -10.87 -30.05
N HIS A 220 18.15 -11.61 -29.88
CA HIS A 220 18.16 -12.85 -29.09
C HIS A 220 18.42 -12.59 -27.60
N GLU A 221 19.56 -11.98 -27.29
CA GLU A 221 20.08 -11.84 -25.93
C GLU A 221 19.50 -10.62 -25.23
N GLY A 222 19.30 -9.53 -25.98
CA GLY A 222 18.61 -8.35 -25.47
C GLY A 222 17.15 -8.65 -25.17
N SER A 223 16.44 -9.40 -26.02
CA SER A 223 15.04 -9.77 -25.75
C SER A 223 14.93 -10.71 -24.55
N PHE A 224 15.84 -11.68 -24.40
CA PHE A 224 15.93 -12.49 -23.19
C PHE A 224 16.19 -11.65 -21.95
N ALA A 225 17.15 -10.71 -22.01
CA ALA A 225 17.47 -9.83 -20.88
C ALA A 225 16.26 -9.02 -20.41
N VAL A 226 15.49 -8.48 -21.36
CA VAL A 226 14.24 -7.78 -21.07
C VAL A 226 13.21 -8.75 -20.46
N LEU A 227 13.02 -9.94 -21.04
CA LEU A 227 12.05 -10.92 -20.55
C LEU A 227 12.40 -11.41 -19.14
N ALA A 228 13.68 -11.67 -18.85
CA ALA A 228 14.18 -12.06 -17.55
C ALA A 228 13.95 -10.96 -16.51
N PHE A 229 14.23 -9.70 -16.86
CA PHE A 229 13.97 -8.54 -16.01
C PHE A 229 12.46 -8.34 -15.73
N LEU A 230 11.62 -8.42 -16.76
CA LEU A 230 10.16 -8.35 -16.61
C LEU A 230 9.62 -9.50 -15.75
N SER A 231 10.18 -10.70 -15.88
CA SER A 231 9.81 -11.86 -15.06
C SER A 231 10.21 -11.66 -13.59
N ALA A 232 11.33 -11.00 -13.32
CA ALA A 232 11.70 -10.60 -11.96
C ALA A 232 10.71 -9.59 -11.36
N ILE A 233 10.24 -8.62 -12.17
CA ILE A 233 9.19 -7.67 -11.76
C ILE A 233 7.89 -8.40 -11.44
N VAL A 234 7.44 -9.32 -12.31
CA VAL A 234 6.25 -10.14 -12.04
C VAL A 234 6.44 -10.98 -10.78
N GLY A 235 7.62 -11.56 -10.57
CA GLY A 235 7.98 -12.27 -9.35
C GLY A 235 7.77 -11.42 -8.09
N GLY A 236 8.38 -10.24 -8.03
CA GLY A 236 8.42 -9.42 -6.82
C GLY A 236 7.16 -8.58 -6.59
N ALA A 237 6.56 -8.03 -7.64
CA ALA A 237 5.42 -7.13 -7.53
C ALA A 237 4.05 -7.86 -7.63
N VAL A 238 3.99 -9.03 -8.27
CA VAL A 238 2.73 -9.76 -8.50
C VAL A 238 2.68 -11.06 -7.72
N ILE A 239 3.61 -11.99 -7.98
CA ILE A 239 3.58 -13.34 -7.41
C ILE A 239 3.87 -13.31 -5.90
N HIS A 240 4.84 -12.50 -5.47
CA HIS A 240 5.23 -12.41 -4.07
C HIS A 240 4.05 -11.97 -3.15
N PRO A 241 3.31 -10.88 -3.41
CA PRO A 241 2.11 -10.54 -2.64
C PRO A 241 1.06 -11.65 -2.58
N LEU A 242 0.86 -12.39 -3.69
CA LEU A 242 -0.13 -13.47 -3.77
C LEU A 242 0.29 -14.70 -2.96
N LEU A 243 1.58 -15.04 -2.94
CA LEU A 243 2.12 -16.20 -2.23
C LEU A 243 2.71 -15.88 -0.86
N LEU A 244 2.63 -14.62 -0.40
CA LEU A 244 3.29 -14.11 0.81
C LEU A 244 3.25 -15.04 2.06
N PRO A 245 2.11 -15.66 2.44
CA PRO A 245 2.04 -16.56 3.59
C PRO A 245 2.79 -17.88 3.41
N TYR A 246 2.97 -18.33 2.17
CA TYR A 246 3.53 -19.63 1.81
C TYR A 246 5.04 -19.57 1.50
N LEU A 247 5.57 -18.37 1.22
CA LEU A 247 6.99 -18.19 0.93
C LEU A 247 7.85 -18.37 2.20
N PRO A 248 9.02 -19.04 2.08
CA PRO A 248 9.86 -19.35 3.23
C PRO A 248 10.53 -18.10 3.82
N GLY A 249 10.75 -18.11 5.14
CA GLY A 249 11.43 -17.03 5.86
C GLY A 249 10.50 -15.97 6.45
N ARG A 250 11.08 -15.07 7.24
CA ARG A 250 10.36 -13.97 7.92
C ARG A 250 10.47 -12.63 7.18
N ALA A 251 11.66 -12.32 6.67
CA ALA A 251 11.94 -11.11 5.91
C ALA A 251 11.30 -11.16 4.52
N PHE A 252 10.85 -10.01 4.02
CA PHE A 252 10.31 -9.85 2.67
C PHE A 252 11.39 -10.05 1.62
N SER A 253 12.59 -9.51 1.86
CA SER A 253 13.76 -9.72 1.01
C SER A 253 14.12 -11.19 0.90
N ALA A 254 14.11 -11.95 2.01
CA ALA A 254 14.41 -13.38 1.99
C ALA A 254 13.37 -14.19 1.20
N LYS A 255 12.07 -13.87 1.37
CA LYS A 255 10.98 -14.47 0.57
C LYS A 255 11.14 -14.15 -0.91
N GLY A 256 11.49 -12.90 -1.23
CA GLY A 256 11.72 -12.43 -2.58
C GLY A 256 12.96 -13.04 -3.23
N LEU A 257 14.06 -13.23 -2.48
CA LEU A 257 15.26 -13.94 -2.95
C LEU A 257 14.93 -15.40 -3.29
N ALA A 258 14.19 -16.09 -2.41
CA ALA A 258 13.78 -17.48 -2.63
C ALA A 258 12.87 -17.60 -3.87
N LEU A 259 11.87 -16.73 -4.00
CA LEU A 259 11.00 -16.70 -5.17
C LEU A 259 11.77 -16.34 -6.44
N GLY A 260 12.65 -15.35 -6.36
CA GLY A 260 13.46 -14.90 -7.48
C GLY A 260 14.44 -15.97 -7.95
N ALA A 261 14.96 -16.82 -7.06
CA ALA A 261 15.76 -17.97 -7.45
C ALA A 261 14.95 -18.97 -8.29
N VAL A 262 13.69 -19.22 -7.92
CA VAL A 262 12.77 -20.08 -8.71
C VAL A 262 12.49 -19.45 -10.08
N VAL A 263 12.20 -18.15 -10.13
CA VAL A 263 12.01 -17.43 -11.40
C VAL A 263 13.28 -17.47 -12.25
N ALA A 264 14.46 -17.32 -11.65
CA ALA A 264 15.73 -17.36 -12.34
C ALA A 264 15.99 -18.71 -12.99
N VAL A 265 15.81 -19.81 -12.25
CA VAL A 265 15.95 -21.17 -12.79
C VAL A 265 14.98 -21.42 -13.94
N MET A 266 13.73 -20.96 -13.81
CA MET A 266 12.72 -21.08 -14.87
C MET A 266 13.08 -20.28 -16.14
N MET A 267 13.63 -19.07 -15.99
CA MET A 267 14.06 -18.27 -17.15
C MET A 267 15.30 -18.87 -17.81
N LEU A 268 16.27 -19.31 -17.01
CA LEU A 268 17.52 -19.88 -17.50
C LEU A 268 17.32 -21.20 -18.24
N SER A 269 16.34 -22.02 -17.85
CA SER A 269 16.01 -23.26 -18.58
C SER A 269 15.42 -23.01 -19.97
N LEU A 270 14.87 -21.81 -20.22
CA LEU A 270 14.33 -21.42 -21.53
C LEU A 270 15.42 -20.84 -22.47
N GLN A 271 16.50 -20.29 -21.93
CA GLN A 271 17.56 -19.64 -22.73
C GLN A 271 18.50 -20.63 -23.43
N GLY A 272 18.66 -21.84 -22.90
CA GLY A 272 19.49 -22.88 -23.53
C GLY A 272 21.00 -22.61 -23.48
N TYR A 273 21.51 -22.06 -22.38
CA TYR A 273 22.95 -21.79 -22.21
C TYR A 273 23.82 -23.06 -22.35
N ASP A 274 24.91 -22.94 -23.11
CA ASP A 274 25.94 -23.98 -23.19
C ASP A 274 26.89 -23.92 -21.99
N LEU A 275 26.80 -24.94 -21.14
CA LEU A 275 27.62 -25.09 -19.93
C LEU A 275 29.08 -25.48 -20.22
N SER A 276 29.40 -25.89 -21.45
CA SER A 276 30.79 -26.18 -21.84
C SER A 276 31.62 -24.89 -21.97
N MET A 277 30.99 -23.80 -22.36
CA MET A 277 31.62 -22.50 -22.57
C MET A 277 31.61 -21.64 -21.30
N TRP A 278 32.72 -20.91 -21.05
CA TRP A 278 32.80 -19.95 -19.95
C TRP A 278 31.76 -18.84 -20.06
N ALA A 279 31.48 -18.37 -21.28
CA ALA A 279 30.43 -17.38 -21.52
C ALA A 279 29.05 -17.84 -21.02
N GLY A 280 28.66 -19.09 -21.29
CA GLY A 280 27.38 -19.64 -20.81
C GLY A 280 27.32 -19.74 -19.29
N ARG A 281 28.40 -20.20 -18.64
CA ARG A 281 28.48 -20.27 -17.17
C ARG A 281 28.37 -18.90 -16.50
N LEU A 282 29.06 -17.90 -17.06
CA LEU A 282 28.99 -16.52 -16.57
C LEU A 282 27.60 -15.91 -16.82
N GLY A 283 26.98 -16.18 -17.97
CA GLY A 283 25.61 -15.74 -18.27
C GLY A 283 24.59 -16.30 -17.26
N ILE A 284 24.67 -17.59 -16.94
CA ILE A 284 23.86 -18.22 -15.89
C ILE A 284 24.09 -17.55 -14.54
N LEU A 285 25.35 -17.42 -14.12
CA LEU A 285 25.70 -16.81 -12.84
C LEU A 285 25.17 -15.37 -12.74
N ALA A 286 25.26 -14.59 -13.82
CA ALA A 286 24.76 -13.23 -13.85
C ALA A 286 23.25 -13.16 -13.59
N TRP A 287 22.45 -13.94 -14.31
CA TRP A 287 21.00 -13.92 -14.16
C TRP A 287 20.51 -14.58 -12.86
N LEU A 288 21.27 -15.53 -12.30
CA LEU A 288 21.07 -16.04 -10.94
C LEU A 288 21.33 -14.99 -9.85
N LEU A 289 22.03 -13.89 -10.16
CA LEU A 289 22.21 -12.76 -9.25
C LEU A 289 21.18 -11.65 -9.51
N ILE A 290 20.96 -11.28 -10.77
CA ILE A 290 20.08 -10.17 -11.15
C ILE A 290 18.62 -10.46 -10.80
N ILE A 291 18.08 -11.61 -11.19
CA ILE A 291 16.64 -11.90 -11.02
C ILE A 291 16.25 -11.96 -9.54
N PRO A 292 16.99 -12.67 -8.66
CA PRO A 292 16.69 -12.66 -7.23
C PRO A 292 16.85 -11.28 -6.59
N ALA A 293 17.86 -10.49 -6.99
CA ALA A 293 18.06 -9.15 -6.46
C ALA A 293 16.86 -8.23 -6.76
N VAL A 294 16.40 -8.20 -8.02
CA VAL A 294 15.24 -7.39 -8.44
C VAL A 294 13.96 -7.89 -7.76
N THR A 295 13.76 -9.21 -7.71
CA THR A 295 12.58 -9.82 -7.07
C THR A 295 12.53 -9.49 -5.58
N ALA A 296 13.66 -9.56 -4.88
CA ALA A 296 13.79 -9.26 -3.46
C ALA A 296 13.55 -7.78 -3.15
N TYR A 297 14.17 -6.88 -3.92
CA TYR A 297 13.95 -5.45 -3.78
C TYR A 297 12.46 -5.07 -3.93
N LEU A 298 11.79 -5.62 -4.94
CA LEU A 298 10.36 -5.36 -5.16
C LEU A 298 9.48 -6.03 -4.10
N ALA A 299 9.85 -7.20 -3.60
CA ALA A 299 9.16 -7.83 -2.48
C ALA A 299 9.19 -6.95 -1.22
N MET A 300 10.30 -6.23 -0.97
CA MET A 300 10.44 -5.34 0.18
C MET A 300 9.49 -4.13 0.13
N ASN A 301 9.07 -3.66 -1.04
CA ASN A 301 8.10 -2.55 -1.13
C ASN A 301 6.78 -2.90 -0.42
N PHE A 302 6.41 -4.18 -0.42
CA PHE A 302 5.19 -4.66 0.25
C PHE A 302 5.23 -4.59 1.78
N THR A 303 6.39 -4.35 2.38
CA THR A 303 6.54 -4.16 3.83
C THR A 303 5.64 -3.04 4.37
N GLY A 304 5.46 -1.97 3.59
CA GLY A 304 4.62 -0.81 3.95
C GLY A 304 3.12 -1.04 3.83
N ALA A 305 2.70 -2.16 3.20
CA ALA A 305 1.29 -2.49 2.98
C ALA A 305 0.81 -3.68 3.84
N SER A 306 1.74 -4.38 4.50
CA SER A 306 1.46 -5.58 5.29
C SER A 306 1.12 -5.27 6.75
N THR A 307 0.36 -6.13 7.42
CA THR A 307 -0.21 -5.88 8.76
C THR A 307 0.67 -6.31 9.94
N TYR A 308 1.85 -6.88 9.68
CA TYR A 308 2.68 -7.52 10.70
C TYR A 308 4.13 -7.00 10.73
N THR A 309 4.42 -5.94 9.97
CA THR A 309 5.71 -5.24 9.99
C THR A 309 5.71 -4.11 11.00
N SER A 310 6.89 -3.74 11.48
CA SER A 310 7.12 -2.56 12.29
C SER A 310 8.22 -1.70 11.66
N PRO A 311 8.23 -0.37 11.86
CA PRO A 311 9.27 0.50 11.31
C PRO A 311 10.70 0.06 11.71
N SER A 312 10.88 -0.38 12.94
CA SER A 312 12.18 -0.90 13.42
C SER A 312 12.57 -2.23 12.77
N GLY A 313 11.59 -3.11 12.52
CA GLY A 313 11.80 -4.38 11.82
C GLY A 313 12.20 -4.16 10.36
N VAL A 314 11.49 -3.28 9.66
CA VAL A 314 11.79 -2.92 8.27
C VAL A 314 13.16 -2.26 8.16
N ASN A 315 13.49 -1.32 9.05
CA ASN A 315 14.83 -0.71 9.10
C ASN A 315 15.94 -1.75 9.33
N LYS A 316 15.71 -2.74 10.20
CA LYS A 316 16.67 -3.84 10.42
C LYS A 316 16.84 -4.69 9.16
N GLU A 317 15.77 -4.97 8.44
CA GLU A 317 15.80 -5.71 7.18
C GLU A 317 16.56 -4.97 6.08
N MET A 318 16.23 -3.69 5.87
CA MET A 318 16.86 -2.84 4.84
C MET A 318 18.38 -2.70 5.02
N ARG A 319 18.87 -2.67 6.26
CA ARG A 319 20.31 -2.49 6.54
C ARG A 319 21.21 -3.56 5.95
N TRP A 320 20.71 -4.79 5.79
CA TRP A 320 21.48 -5.87 5.18
C TRP A 320 20.95 -6.22 3.79
N ALA A 321 19.62 -6.20 3.59
CA ALA A 321 19.01 -6.63 2.33
C ALA A 321 19.37 -5.71 1.17
N LEU A 322 19.25 -4.38 1.37
CA LEU A 322 19.45 -3.43 0.28
C LEU A 322 20.91 -3.42 -0.24
N PRO A 323 21.96 -3.41 0.61
CA PRO A 323 23.34 -3.58 0.12
C PRO A 323 23.57 -4.91 -0.60
N THR A 324 22.98 -6.00 -0.11
CA THR A 324 23.09 -7.31 -0.76
C THR A 324 22.41 -7.33 -2.13
N GLU A 325 21.20 -6.80 -2.25
CA GLU A 325 20.45 -6.69 -3.51
C GLU A 325 21.19 -5.82 -4.53
N ILE A 326 21.71 -4.67 -4.11
CA ILE A 326 22.53 -3.79 -4.96
C ILE A 326 23.80 -4.51 -5.41
N GLY A 327 24.51 -5.16 -4.48
CA GLY A 327 25.72 -5.92 -4.77
C GLY A 327 25.46 -7.04 -5.79
N MET A 328 24.41 -7.83 -5.57
CA MET A 328 24.00 -8.91 -6.49
C MET A 328 23.63 -8.36 -7.87
N GLY A 329 22.83 -7.29 -7.93
CA GLY A 329 22.42 -6.68 -9.20
C GLY A 329 23.61 -6.13 -10.00
N LEU A 330 24.51 -5.39 -9.35
CA LEU A 330 25.69 -4.80 -10.00
C LEU A 330 26.71 -5.87 -10.42
N SER A 331 27.04 -6.81 -9.52
CA SER A 331 27.94 -7.92 -9.86
C SER A 331 27.36 -8.77 -10.99
N GLY A 332 26.06 -9.07 -10.95
CA GLY A 332 25.38 -9.78 -12.02
C GLY A 332 25.45 -9.04 -13.36
N LEU A 333 25.23 -7.72 -13.37
CA LEU A 333 25.33 -6.91 -14.59
C LEU A 333 26.75 -6.91 -15.18
N ILE A 334 27.77 -6.75 -14.33
CA ILE A 334 29.18 -6.79 -14.73
C ILE A 334 29.53 -8.17 -15.32
N ILE A 335 29.14 -9.24 -14.62
CA ILE A 335 29.38 -10.62 -15.07
C ILE A 335 28.65 -10.88 -16.39
N TRP A 336 27.44 -10.36 -16.57
CA TRP A 336 26.69 -10.52 -17.81
C TRP A 336 27.42 -9.86 -18.97
N VAL A 337 27.82 -8.58 -18.83
CA VAL A 337 28.58 -7.89 -19.89
C VAL A 337 29.90 -8.60 -20.18
N ALA A 338 30.63 -9.05 -19.16
CA ALA A 338 31.85 -9.83 -19.34
C ALA A 338 31.59 -11.15 -20.08
N SER A 339 30.50 -11.85 -19.76
CA SER A 339 30.11 -13.08 -20.44
C SER A 339 29.88 -12.86 -21.93
N ARG A 340 29.33 -11.69 -22.29
CA ARG A 340 29.07 -11.30 -23.68
C ARG A 340 30.35 -10.96 -24.44
N LEU A 341 31.32 -10.33 -23.80
CA LEU A 341 32.60 -9.96 -24.43
C LEU A 341 33.51 -11.15 -24.72
N ILE A 342 33.32 -12.27 -24.01
CA ILE A 342 34.12 -13.50 -24.14
C ILE A 342 33.38 -14.55 -25.00
N ALA A 343 32.11 -14.31 -25.32
CA ALA A 343 31.26 -15.16 -26.17
C ALA A 343 31.52 -14.96 -27.66
#